data_AF-A0A1C6G6X8-F1
#
_entry.id   AF-A0A1C6G6X8-F1
#
_cell.length_a   1.000
_cell.length_b   1.000
_cell.length_c   1.000
_cell.angle_alpha   90.00
_cell.angle_beta   90.00
_cell.angle_gamma   90.00
#
_symmetry.space_group_name_H-M   'P 1'
#
loop_
_entity.id
_entity.type
_entity.pdbx_description
1 polymer ?
#
loop_
_entity_poly.entity_id
_entity_poly.type
_entity_poly.pdbx_seq_one_letter_code
_entity_poly.pdbx_strand_id
1 'polypeptide(L)' 'MEHVGCGFDFCEFMGPGNEGAEGLESAAHIRNLFYWLEKLGMNRQELEMIARGNFLRVLAGPDLPPQ' A
#
# COMPACT_ATOMS: atom_id res chain seq x y z
N MET A 1 -13.05 -3.40 -3.03
CA MET A 1 -11.75 -2.98 -2.44
C MET A 1 -11.31 -3.84 -1.26
N GLU A 2 -11.74 -5.10 -1.12
CA GLU A 2 -11.59 -5.84 0.14
C GLU A 2 -10.40 -6.82 0.19
N HIS A 3 -9.78 -7.05 -0.95
CA HIS A 3 -8.78 -8.10 -1.11
C HIS A 3 -7.48 -7.58 -1.75
N VAL A 4 -7.28 -6.25 -1.73
CA VAL A 4 -6.12 -5.59 -2.35
C VAL A 4 -5.35 -4.83 -1.28
N GLY A 5 -4.04 -5.00 -1.22
CA GLY A 5 -3.13 -4.24 -0.36
C GLY A 5 -1.85 -3.89 -1.10
N CYS A 6 -1.02 -3.04 -0.51
CA CYS A 6 0.26 -2.63 -1.10
C CYS A 6 1.41 -3.55 -0.65
N GLY A 7 2.08 -4.18 -1.62
CA GLY A 7 3.39 -4.82 -1.44
C GLY A 7 4.40 -4.09 -2.32
N PHE A 8 5.19 -3.20 -1.74
CA PHE A 8 6.03 -2.25 -2.50
C PHE A 8 7.35 -2.83 -3.01
N ASP A 9 7.85 -3.89 -2.37
CA ASP A 9 9.12 -4.53 -2.74
C ASP A 9 10.30 -3.56 -2.87
N PHE A 10 10.43 -2.62 -1.93
CA PHE A 10 11.56 -1.67 -1.89
C PHE A 10 12.88 -2.42 -1.70
N CYS A 11 13.68 -2.47 -2.76
CA CYS A 11 14.94 -3.21 -2.87
C CYS A 11 16.06 -2.36 -3.50
N GLU A 12 15.95 -1.03 -3.48
CA GLU A 12 16.87 -0.09 -4.13
C GLU A 12 18.33 -0.24 -3.65
N PHE A 13 18.51 -0.73 -2.43
CA PHE A 13 19.81 -1.00 -1.83
C PHE A 13 20.53 -2.23 -2.42
N MET A 14 19.83 -3.08 -3.19
CA MET A 14 20.41 -4.28 -3.81
C MET A 14 21.26 -3.97 -5.06
N GLY A 15 21.32 -2.71 -5.49
CA GLY A 15 22.15 -2.25 -6.60
C GLY A 15 21.40 -2.15 -7.93
N PRO A 16 22.13 -1.93 -9.05
CA PRO A 16 21.53 -1.67 -10.36
C PRO A 16 20.54 -2.75 -10.79
N GLY A 17 19.42 -2.34 -11.41
CA GLY A 17 18.32 -3.22 -11.80
C GLY A 17 17.22 -3.36 -10.75
N ASN A 18 17.35 -2.69 -9.59
CA ASN A 18 16.34 -2.62 -8.53
C ASN A 18 15.82 -1.18 -8.34
N GLU A 19 15.85 -0.37 -9.40
CA GLU A 19 15.34 0.98 -9.37
C GLU A 19 13.81 0.96 -9.12
N GLY A 20 13.36 1.74 -8.13
CA GLY A 20 11.94 1.91 -7.90
C GLY A 20 11.26 2.71 -9.01
N ALA A 21 9.93 2.63 -9.06
CA ALA A 21 9.15 3.43 -9.99
C ALA A 21 9.32 4.93 -9.71
N GLU A 22 9.31 5.76 -10.76
CA GLU A 22 9.43 7.22 -10.62
C GLU A 22 8.34 7.79 -9.69
N GLY A 23 8.75 8.55 -8.69
CA GLY A 23 7.89 9.10 -7.65
C GLY A 23 7.46 8.09 -6.56
N LEU A 24 7.99 6.85 -6.59
CA LEU A 24 7.82 5.81 -5.58
C LEU A 24 9.12 5.02 -5.38
N GLU A 25 10.26 5.70 -5.41
CA GLU A 25 11.59 5.09 -5.39
C GLU A 25 11.97 4.49 -4.03
N SER A 26 11.31 4.96 -2.96
CA SER A 26 11.52 4.49 -1.60
C SER A 26 10.27 4.65 -0.74
N ALA A 27 10.31 4.09 0.46
CA ALA A 27 9.23 4.23 1.45
C ALA A 27 8.88 5.69 1.80
N ALA A 28 9.83 6.63 1.65
CA ALA A 28 9.59 8.05 1.88
C ALA A 28 8.54 8.65 0.92
N HIS A 29 8.34 8.02 -0.23
CA HIS A 29 7.47 8.49 -1.30
C HIS A 29 6.09 7.81 -1.34
N ILE A 30 5.77 6.91 -0.40
CA ILE A 30 4.49 6.17 -0.35
C ILE A 30 3.25 7.07 -0.47
N ARG A 31 3.31 8.30 0.07
CA ARG A 31 2.21 9.26 -0.02
C ARG A 31 1.81 9.60 -1.47
N ASN A 32 2.75 9.52 -2.42
CA ASN A 32 2.48 9.80 -3.83
C ASN A 32 1.51 8.77 -4.42
N LEU A 33 1.61 7.49 -4.03
CA LEU A 33 0.66 6.46 -4.45
C LEU A 33 -0.76 6.84 -4.00
N PHE A 34 -0.94 7.16 -2.72
CA PHE A 34 -2.26 7.50 -2.19
C PHE A 34 -2.83 8.81 -2.77
N TYR A 35 -1.97 9.79 -3.05
CA TYR A 35 -2.37 10.99 -3.79
C TYR A 35 -2.96 10.63 -5.16
N TRP A 36 -2.29 9.78 -5.94
CA TRP A 36 -2.79 9.39 -7.26
C TRP A 36 -4.04 8.53 -7.19
N LEU A 37 -4.13 7.62 -6.23
CA LEU A 37 -5.34 6.81 -6.01
C LEU A 37 -6.57 7.66 -5.67
N GLU A 38 -6.39 8.71 -4.86
CA GLU A 38 -7.45 9.70 -4.59
C GLU A 38 -7.85 10.44 -5.88
N LYS A 39 -6.88 10.87 -6.70
CA LYS A 39 -7.17 11.52 -7.99
C LYS A 39 -7.87 10.60 -9.00
N LEU A 40 -7.66 9.29 -8.89
CA LEU A 40 -8.36 8.28 -9.69
C LEU A 40 -9.75 7.92 -9.15
N GLY A 41 -10.19 8.56 -8.07
CA GLY A 41 -11.56 8.47 -7.56
C GLY A 41 -11.76 7.57 -6.35
N MET A 42 -10.68 7.06 -5.72
CA MET A 42 -10.82 6.33 -4.46
C MET A 42 -11.20 7.28 -3.32
N ASN A 43 -12.18 6.88 -2.53
CA ASN A 43 -12.56 7.62 -1.34
C ASN A 43 -11.67 7.27 -0.13
N ARG A 44 -11.80 8.05 0.95
CA ARG A 44 -10.98 7.90 2.16
C ARG A 44 -11.05 6.48 2.76
N GLN A 45 -12.20 5.83 2.74
CA GLN A 45 -12.35 4.48 3.30
C GLN A 45 -11.61 3.46 2.43
N GLU A 46 -11.69 3.59 1.10
CA GLU A 46 -10.98 2.70 0.18
C GLU A 46 -9.45 2.85 0.30
N LEU A 47 -8.97 4.09 0.47
CA LEU A 47 -7.56 4.36 0.72
C LEU A 47 -7.07 3.72 2.03
N GLU A 48 -7.83 3.83 3.12
CA GLU A 48 -7.48 3.19 4.40
C GLU A 48 -7.44 1.65 4.29
N MET A 49 -8.39 1.08 3.54
CA MET A 49 -8.44 -0.37 3.31
C MET A 49 -7.22 -0.86 2.53
N ILE A 50 -6.79 -0.16 1.49
CA ILE A 50 -5.60 -0.50 0.71
C ILE A 50 -4.31 -0.25 1.51
N ALA A 51 -4.25 0.85 2.27
CA ALA A 51 -3.08 1.23 3.04
C ALA A 51 -2.73 0.23 4.14
N ARG A 52 -3.74 -0.32 4.81
CA ARG A 52 -3.53 -1.30 5.90
C ARG A 52 -4.72 -2.20 6.19
N GLY A 53 -5.96 -1.71 6.04
CA GLY A 53 -7.15 -2.40 6.57
C GLY A 53 -7.31 -3.82 6.03
N ASN A 54 -7.13 -4.02 4.73
CA ASN A 54 -7.22 -5.33 4.10
C ASN A 54 -6.12 -6.27 4.58
N PHE A 55 -4.88 -5.78 4.64
CA PHE A 55 -3.74 -6.59 5.03
C PHE A 55 -3.83 -7.02 6.51
N LEU A 56 -4.23 -6.10 7.38
CA LEU A 56 -4.44 -6.39 8.80
C LEU A 56 -5.59 -7.37 9.03
N ARG A 57 -6.66 -7.29 8.23
CA ARG A 57 -7.76 -8.26 8.30
C ARG A 57 -7.30 -9.67 7.92
N VAL A 58 -6.42 -9.81 6.92
CA VAL A 58 -5.82 -11.10 6.56
C VAL A 58 -4.95 -11.62 7.70
N LEU A 59 -4.11 -10.78 8.31
CA LEU A 59 -3.23 -11.16 9.42
C LEU A 59 -3.99 -11.48 10.71
N ALA A 60 -5.13 -10.84 10.95
CA ALA A 60 -5.94 -11.03 12.14
C ALA A 60 -6.53 -12.44 12.23
N GLY A 61 -6.79 -13.10 11.10
CA GLY A 61 -7.46 -14.40 11.07
C GLY A 61 -8.90 -14.33 11.63
N PRO A 62 -9.60 -15.48 11.73
CA PRO A 62 -10.98 -15.52 12.23
C PRO A 62 -11.11 -15.25 13.74
N ASP A 63 -10.01 -15.25 14.49
CA ASP A 63 -10.02 -15.24 15.96
C ASP A 63 -9.80 -13.86 16.59
N LEU A 64 -9.51 -12.82 15.80
CA LEU A 64 -9.35 -11.45 16.30
C LEU A 64 -10.63 -10.62 16.13
N PRO A 65 -11.00 -9.79 17.12
CA PRO A 65 -12.18 -8.93 17.04
C PRO A 65 -12.06 -7.95 15.86
N PRO A 66 -13.20 -7.54 15.26
CA PRO A 66 -13.19 -6.57 14.17
C PRO A 66 -12.57 -5.24 14.62
N GLN A 67 -11.79 -4.64 13.71
CA GLN A 67 -11.01 -3.42 13.95
C GLN A 67 -11.73 -2.17 13.48
#